data_AF-A0A9D1ZDA5-F1
#
_entry.id   AF-A0A9D1ZDA5-F1
#
_cell.length_a   1.000
_cell.length_b   1.000
_cell.length_c   1.000
_cell.angle_alpha   90.00
_cell.angle_beta   90.00
_cell.angle_gamma   90.00
#
_symmetry.space_group_name_H-M   'P 1'
#
loop_
_entity.id
_entity.type
_entity.pdbx_description
1 polymer ?
#
loop_
_entity_poly.entity_id
_entity_poly.type
_entity_poly.pdbx_seq_one_letter_code
_entity_poly.pdbx_strand_id
1 'polypeptide(L)'
;MADYSRLSRLPVPLLEWYRANRRILPWREDPRPYRVWVSEIMLQQTRVEAVLPYYERFLRELPDIPALAAAPEEQLLKLWEGLGYYSRVRNLQKAARAVCEQYGGELPGDYEAVKALPGIGEYTAGAICSIAFGLPTPAVDGNVLRVVCRITGDETPVDSPALKRRCREELAPLYPEGAAGDFTQALMELGAMVCLPGGAPRCGECPAREFCAACASGDPERLPVKPPKKPRRIEQRRVWVVLSPAGVLLHRRPGRGLLAGLWELPGAPEGEGFPLGWETPAGAEPIGTARHIFSHVEWQMEGELWRLPEARELPEGWRWADAAALAGEVALPSAFQAFRGFLPKA
;
A
#
# COMPACT_ATOMS: atom_id res chain seq x y z
N MET A 1 9.79 -12.11 -31.35
CA MET A 1 9.49 -13.05 -30.26
C MET A 1 10.32 -12.64 -29.05
N ALA A 2 9.77 -12.78 -27.84
CA ALA A 2 10.48 -12.45 -26.61
C ALA A 2 11.71 -13.35 -26.44
N ASP A 3 12.83 -12.77 -26.01
CA ASP A 3 14.11 -13.46 -25.82
C ASP A 3 14.53 -13.36 -24.34
N TYR A 4 14.17 -14.39 -23.56
CA TYR A 4 14.46 -14.47 -22.13
C TYR A 4 15.91 -14.81 -21.83
N SER A 5 16.67 -15.32 -22.81
CA SER A 5 18.11 -15.62 -22.65
C SER A 5 18.92 -14.37 -22.28
N ARG A 6 18.44 -13.18 -22.65
CA ARG A 6 19.01 -11.87 -22.28
C ARG A 6 19.10 -11.64 -20.78
N LEU A 7 18.19 -12.21 -19.99
CA LEU A 7 18.19 -12.06 -18.54
C LEU A 7 19.43 -12.69 -17.90
N SER A 8 20.02 -13.72 -18.51
CA SER A 8 21.25 -14.38 -18.00
C SER A 8 22.44 -13.44 -17.88
N ARG A 9 22.44 -12.32 -18.64
CA ARG A 9 23.49 -11.29 -18.61
C ARG A 9 23.29 -10.26 -17.48
N LEU A 10 22.17 -10.30 -16.78
CA LEU A 10 21.76 -9.29 -15.81
C LEU A 10 22.45 -9.39 -14.43
N PRO A 11 22.69 -10.58 -13.82
CA PRO A 11 23.10 -10.68 -12.43
C PRO A 11 24.32 -9.84 -12.05
N VAL A 12 25.44 -10.02 -12.76
CA VAL A 12 26.69 -9.31 -12.47
C VAL A 12 26.55 -7.78 -12.61
N PRO A 13 26.21 -7.23 -13.79
CA PRO A 13 26.15 -5.77 -13.96
C PRO A 13 25.06 -5.12 -13.11
N LEU A 14 23.97 -5.84 -12.81
CA LEU A 14 22.91 -5.31 -11.95
C LEU A 14 23.38 -5.20 -10.49
N LEU A 15 24.08 -6.21 -9.96
CA LEU A 15 24.60 -6.18 -8.60
C LEU A 15 25.69 -5.13 -8.43
N GLU A 16 26.59 -4.98 -9.40
CA GLU A 16 27.61 -3.92 -9.41
C GLU A 16 26.96 -2.54 -9.39
N TRP A 17 25.98 -2.31 -10.27
CA TRP A 17 25.21 -1.07 -10.29
C TRP A 17 24.50 -0.82 -8.96
N TYR A 18 23.87 -1.85 -8.39
CA TYR A 18 23.11 -1.71 -7.14
C TYR A 18 24.00 -1.31 -5.97
N ARG A 19 25.19 -1.89 -5.83
CA ARG A 19 26.17 -1.52 -4.78
C ARG A 19 26.55 -0.05 -4.85
N ALA A 20 26.68 0.51 -6.05
CA ALA A 20 27.07 1.90 -6.26
C ALA A 20 25.90 2.90 -6.17
N ASN A 21 24.65 2.47 -6.42
CA ASN A 21 23.52 3.38 -6.68
C ASN A 21 22.31 3.17 -5.78
N ARG A 22 22.28 2.13 -4.93
CA ARG A 22 21.10 1.84 -4.09
C ARG A 22 20.80 3.00 -3.14
N ARG A 23 19.52 3.31 -2.96
CA ARG A 23 19.08 4.18 -1.86
C ARG A 23 19.28 3.48 -0.53
N ILE A 24 19.80 4.22 0.45
CA ILE A 24 19.91 3.82 1.85
C ILE A 24 18.50 3.93 2.46
N LEU A 25 17.96 2.80 2.92
CA LEU A 25 16.60 2.73 3.46
C LEU A 25 16.59 1.88 4.75
N PRO A 26 15.76 2.21 5.77
CA PRO A 26 15.81 1.54 7.07
C PRO A 26 15.58 0.02 7.07
N TRP A 27 14.81 -0.49 6.10
CA TRP A 27 14.56 -1.93 5.90
C TRP A 27 15.63 -2.63 5.07
N ARG A 28 16.54 -1.89 4.44
CA ARG A 28 17.69 -2.44 3.69
C ARG A 28 18.94 -2.58 4.54
N GLU A 29 19.14 -1.62 5.44
CA GLU A 29 20.29 -1.60 6.34
C GLU A 29 20.13 -2.62 7.48
N ASP A 30 18.89 -3.03 7.79
CA ASP A 30 18.57 -4.07 8.77
C ASP A 30 17.43 -4.97 8.24
N PRO A 31 17.75 -5.93 7.34
CA PRO A 31 16.78 -6.72 6.59
C PRO A 31 16.25 -7.94 7.37
N ARG A 32 15.97 -7.80 8.67
CA ARG A 32 15.35 -8.87 9.46
C ARG A 32 13.96 -9.25 8.90
N PRO A 33 13.51 -10.52 8.98
CA PRO A 33 12.27 -10.97 8.36
C PRO A 33 11.04 -10.11 8.69
N TYR A 34 10.84 -9.78 9.97
CA TYR A 34 9.73 -8.92 10.39
C TYR A 34 9.81 -7.51 9.78
N ARG A 35 11.01 -6.93 9.75
CA ARG A 35 11.28 -5.59 9.23
C ARG A 35 11.04 -5.49 7.73
N VAL A 36 11.50 -6.49 6.98
CA VAL A 36 11.25 -6.63 5.54
C VAL A 36 9.76 -6.82 5.29
N TRP A 37 9.11 -7.71 6.03
CA TRP A 37 7.69 -7.96 5.85
C TRP A 37 6.84 -6.70 6.05
N VAL A 38 7.07 -5.94 7.12
CA VAL A 38 6.36 -4.69 7.39
C VAL A 38 6.59 -3.67 6.27
N SER A 39 7.84 -3.47 5.83
CA SER A 39 8.13 -2.51 4.74
C SER A 39 7.46 -2.93 3.43
N GLU A 40 7.50 -4.21 3.09
CA GLU A 40 6.88 -4.71 1.86
C GLU A 40 5.36 -4.53 1.85
N ILE A 41 4.69 -4.75 2.99
CA ILE A 41 3.25 -4.46 3.10
C ILE A 41 2.98 -2.96 2.99
N MET A 42 3.78 -2.10 3.62
CA MET A 42 3.61 -0.65 3.55
C MET A 42 3.85 -0.10 2.13
N LEU A 43 4.83 -0.62 1.41
CA LEU A 43 5.20 -0.19 0.05
C LEU A 43 4.21 -0.60 -1.04
N GLN A 44 3.25 -1.49 -0.74
CA GLN A 44 2.18 -1.81 -1.66
C GLN A 44 1.38 -0.55 -2.04
N GLN A 45 1.51 -0.11 -3.29
CA GLN A 45 0.84 1.09 -3.82
C GLN A 45 1.11 2.37 -3.02
N THR A 46 2.23 2.42 -2.28
CA THR A 46 2.63 3.59 -1.49
C THR A 46 4.08 3.94 -1.83
N ARG A 47 4.38 5.24 -1.98
CA ARG A 47 5.75 5.69 -2.30
C ARG A 47 6.65 5.58 -1.09
N VAL A 48 7.94 5.34 -1.33
CA VAL A 48 8.97 5.17 -0.29
C VAL A 48 8.98 6.34 0.69
N GLU A 49 8.95 7.57 0.19
CA GLU A 49 9.05 8.79 0.99
C GLU A 49 7.87 8.93 1.97
N ALA A 50 6.68 8.48 1.54
CA ALA A 50 5.50 8.47 2.38
C ALA A 50 5.53 7.37 3.45
N VAL A 51 6.25 6.27 3.21
CA VAL A 51 6.33 5.11 4.12
C VAL A 51 7.30 5.33 5.28
N LEU A 52 8.42 6.03 5.05
CA LEU A 52 9.50 6.19 6.04
C LEU A 52 9.03 6.55 7.47
N PRO A 53 8.27 7.65 7.69
CA PRO A 53 7.85 8.02 9.04
C PRO A 53 6.85 7.03 9.67
N TYR A 54 6.08 6.31 8.84
CA TYR A 54 5.17 5.28 9.32
C TYR A 54 5.91 4.03 9.74
N TYR A 55 6.90 3.62 8.96
CA TYR A 55 7.73 2.45 9.23
C TYR A 55 8.45 2.59 10.57
N GLU A 56 9.09 3.74 10.80
CA GLU A 56 9.81 4.04 12.04
C GLU A 56 8.88 4.02 13.26
N ARG A 57 7.73 4.72 13.18
CA ARG A 57 6.74 4.72 14.26
C ARG A 57 6.18 3.33 14.50
N PHE A 58 5.84 2.60 13.45
CA PHE A 58 5.24 1.27 13.55
C PHE A 58 6.17 0.29 14.25
N LEU A 59 7.45 0.24 13.86
CA LEU A 59 8.43 -0.65 14.49
C LEU A 59 8.84 -0.22 15.91
N ARG A 60 8.67 1.05 16.26
CA ARG A 60 8.88 1.50 17.64
C ARG A 60 7.78 0.98 18.56
N GLU A 61 6.52 1.10 18.14
CA GLU A 61 5.36 0.68 18.94
C GLU A 61 5.15 -0.85 18.90
N LEU A 62 5.45 -1.48 17.75
CA LEU A 62 5.28 -2.90 17.48
C LEU A 62 6.64 -3.46 17.00
N PRO A 63 7.57 -3.77 17.91
CA PRO A 63 8.94 -4.12 17.54
C PRO A 63 9.11 -5.51 16.94
N ASP A 64 8.14 -6.41 17.14
CA ASP A 64 8.19 -7.81 16.70
C ASP A 64 6.80 -8.36 16.32
N ILE A 65 6.80 -9.62 15.86
CA ILE A 65 5.59 -10.32 15.43
C ILE A 65 4.62 -10.56 16.60
N PRO A 66 5.06 -10.99 17.81
CA PRO A 66 4.18 -11.09 18.98
C PRO A 66 3.48 -9.77 19.34
N ALA A 67 4.20 -8.64 19.36
CA ALA A 67 3.63 -7.33 19.64
C ALA A 67 2.56 -6.96 18.60
N LEU A 68 2.85 -7.16 17.31
CA LEU A 68 1.88 -6.96 16.23
C LEU A 68 0.64 -7.85 16.37
N ALA A 69 0.82 -9.12 16.72
CA ALA A 69 -0.27 -10.07 16.89
C ALA A 69 -1.22 -9.69 18.03
N ALA A 70 -0.66 -9.17 19.13
CA ALA A 70 -1.38 -8.78 20.35
C ALA A 70 -1.98 -7.37 20.30
N ALA A 71 -1.52 -6.50 19.40
CA ALA A 71 -1.97 -5.10 19.33
C ALA A 71 -3.50 -4.96 19.19
N PRO A 72 -4.16 -4.08 19.97
CA PRO A 72 -5.56 -3.74 19.75
C PRO A 72 -5.80 -3.18 18.33
N GLU A 73 -6.97 -3.46 17.75
CA GLU A 73 -7.29 -3.01 16.38
C GLU A 73 -7.18 -1.48 16.26
N GLU A 74 -7.66 -0.73 17.26
CA GLU A 74 -7.64 0.73 17.25
C GLU A 74 -6.20 1.28 17.19
N GLN A 75 -5.29 0.71 17.98
CA GLN A 75 -3.86 1.06 17.92
C GLN A 75 -3.30 0.81 16.52
N LEU A 76 -3.60 -0.33 15.90
CA LEU A 76 -3.14 -0.65 14.55
C LEU A 76 -3.67 0.32 13.50
N LEU A 77 -4.98 0.63 13.54
CA LEU A 77 -5.60 1.56 12.60
C LEU A 77 -5.04 2.97 12.77
N LYS A 78 -4.72 3.38 14.01
CA LYS A 78 -4.08 4.65 14.28
C LYS A 78 -2.64 4.70 13.74
N LEU A 79 -1.85 3.66 13.98
CA LEU A 79 -0.49 3.56 13.44
C LEU A 79 -0.46 3.60 11.91
N TRP A 80 -1.51 3.08 11.27
CA TRP A 80 -1.68 3.06 9.82
C TRP A 80 -2.44 4.26 9.24
N GLU A 81 -2.90 5.19 10.09
CA GLU A 81 -3.76 6.30 9.68
C GLU A 81 -3.09 7.18 8.63
N GLY A 82 -3.64 7.20 7.42
CA GLY A 82 -3.13 8.01 6.31
C GLY A 82 -2.36 7.22 5.23
N LEU A 83 -1.91 5.98 5.50
CA LEU A 83 -1.28 5.12 4.47
C LEU A 83 -2.29 4.56 3.47
N GLY A 84 -3.58 4.55 3.80
CA GLY A 84 -4.63 3.96 2.97
C GLY A 84 -4.55 2.43 2.91
N TYR A 85 -5.51 1.81 2.21
CA TYR A 85 -5.62 0.35 2.07
C TYR A 85 -5.52 -0.39 3.43
N TYR A 86 -6.38 -0.04 4.38
CA TYR A 86 -6.36 -0.56 5.76
C TYR A 86 -6.61 -2.08 5.88
N SER A 87 -7.07 -2.74 4.81
CA SER A 87 -7.06 -4.21 4.76
C SER A 87 -5.65 -4.79 4.88
N ARG A 88 -4.62 -4.05 4.46
CA ARG A 88 -3.20 -4.46 4.57
C ARG A 88 -2.79 -4.68 6.02
N VAL A 89 -2.99 -3.71 6.91
CA VAL A 89 -2.59 -3.84 8.32
C VAL A 89 -3.41 -4.91 9.05
N ARG A 90 -4.68 -5.07 8.69
CA ARG A 90 -5.52 -6.13 9.26
C ARG A 90 -5.05 -7.52 8.83
N ASN A 91 -4.71 -7.70 7.56
CA ASN A 91 -4.18 -8.96 7.06
C ASN A 91 -2.78 -9.24 7.64
N LEU A 92 -1.94 -8.21 7.76
CA LEU A 92 -0.65 -8.26 8.43
C LEU A 92 -0.79 -8.78 9.88
N GLN A 93 -1.73 -8.25 10.66
CA GLN A 93 -2.00 -8.78 12.01
C GLN A 93 -2.53 -10.21 11.99
N LYS A 94 -3.46 -10.55 11.09
CA LYS A 94 -3.98 -11.92 10.98
C LYS A 94 -2.87 -12.93 10.70
N ALA A 95 -1.95 -12.60 9.79
CA ALA A 95 -0.77 -13.41 9.55
C ALA A 95 0.17 -13.43 10.76
N ALA A 96 0.35 -12.32 11.48
CA ALA A 96 1.20 -12.31 12.67
C ALA A 96 0.69 -13.24 13.77
N ARG A 97 -0.63 -13.31 13.95
CA ARG A 97 -1.28 -14.28 14.84
C ARG A 97 -1.05 -15.71 14.39
N ALA A 98 -1.20 -15.99 13.09
CA ALA A 98 -0.91 -17.31 12.53
C ALA A 98 0.58 -17.69 12.72
N VAL A 99 1.50 -16.73 12.59
CA VAL A 99 2.93 -16.96 12.83
C VAL A 99 3.22 -17.27 14.30
N CYS A 100 2.56 -16.58 15.24
CA CYS A 100 2.67 -16.89 16.67
C CYS A 100 2.17 -18.31 16.98
N GLU A 101 1.04 -18.70 16.40
CA GLU A 101 0.42 -20.01 16.63
C GLU A 101 1.21 -21.16 15.99
N GLN A 102 1.70 -20.98 14.75
CA GLN A 102 2.27 -22.08 13.95
C GLN A 102 3.79 -22.15 13.98
N TYR A 103 4.47 -21.02 14.22
CA TYR A 103 5.92 -20.87 14.07
C TYR A 103 6.58 -20.18 15.28
N GLY A 104 5.89 -20.09 16.42
CA GLY A 104 6.48 -19.57 17.66
C GLY A 104 6.81 -18.08 17.64
N GLY A 105 6.20 -17.31 16.73
CA GLY A 105 6.42 -15.86 16.62
C GLY A 105 7.55 -15.46 15.67
N GLU A 106 8.11 -16.41 14.92
CA GLU A 106 9.13 -16.13 13.90
C GLU A 106 8.66 -16.56 12.51
N LEU A 107 8.97 -15.76 11.49
CA LEU A 107 8.63 -16.14 10.11
C LEU A 107 9.43 -17.38 9.69
N PRO A 108 8.79 -18.37 9.04
CA PRO A 108 9.51 -19.54 8.55
C PRO A 108 10.46 -19.14 7.42
N GLY A 109 11.66 -19.73 7.40
CA GLY A 109 12.62 -19.59 6.29
C GLY A 109 12.28 -20.47 5.09
N ASP A 110 11.01 -20.59 4.74
CA ASP A 110 10.50 -21.42 3.64
C ASP A 110 9.44 -20.66 2.83
N TYR A 111 9.57 -20.68 1.51
CA TYR A 111 8.72 -19.88 0.61
C TYR A 111 7.26 -20.32 0.63
N GLU A 112 6.96 -21.62 0.59
CA GLU A 112 5.57 -22.07 0.56
C GLU A 112 4.90 -21.88 1.93
N ALA A 113 5.64 -22.05 3.03
CA ALA A 113 5.16 -21.73 4.38
C ALA A 113 4.84 -20.24 4.53
N VAL A 114 5.74 -19.34 4.09
CA VAL A 114 5.49 -17.88 4.14
C VAL A 114 4.30 -17.50 3.25
N LYS A 115 4.20 -18.06 2.05
CA LYS A 115 3.12 -17.79 1.10
C LYS A 115 1.76 -18.31 1.58
N ALA A 116 1.73 -19.36 2.40
CA ALA A 116 0.50 -19.89 2.98
C ALA A 116 -0.11 -18.96 4.06
N LEU A 117 0.66 -17.99 4.58
CA LEU A 117 0.19 -17.07 5.61
C LEU A 117 -0.88 -16.10 5.08
N PRO A 118 -1.90 -15.76 5.91
CA PRO A 118 -2.99 -14.87 5.51
C PRO A 118 -2.54 -13.52 4.93
N GLY A 119 -2.91 -13.25 3.68
CA GLY A 119 -2.61 -11.98 3.02
C GLY A 119 -1.17 -11.80 2.54
N ILE A 120 -0.35 -12.86 2.61
CA ILE A 120 0.95 -12.92 1.93
C ILE A 120 0.74 -13.58 0.56
N GLY A 121 1.05 -12.85 -0.50
CA GLY A 121 1.02 -13.37 -1.87
C GLY A 121 2.42 -13.74 -2.38
N GLU A 122 2.50 -14.26 -3.61
CA GLU A 122 3.76 -14.67 -4.26
C GLU A 122 4.84 -13.58 -4.23
N TYR A 123 4.46 -12.33 -4.48
CA TYR A 123 5.38 -11.19 -4.41
C TYR A 123 5.99 -11.03 -3.02
N THR A 124 5.13 -10.93 -1.98
CA THR A 124 5.58 -10.67 -0.61
C THR A 124 6.38 -11.85 -0.07
N ALA A 125 5.98 -13.08 -0.38
CA ALA A 125 6.73 -14.28 -0.02
C ALA A 125 8.11 -14.28 -0.68
N GLY A 126 8.19 -13.97 -1.98
CA GLY A 126 9.45 -13.85 -2.70
C GLY A 126 10.35 -12.77 -2.10
N ALA A 127 9.79 -11.61 -1.76
CA ALA A 127 10.54 -10.52 -1.15
C ALA A 127 11.10 -10.90 0.23
N ILE A 128 10.28 -11.44 1.13
CA ILE A 128 10.73 -11.88 2.47
C ILE A 128 11.80 -12.96 2.35
N CYS A 129 11.55 -13.99 1.55
CA CYS A 129 12.42 -15.16 1.44
C CYS A 129 13.77 -14.83 0.79
N SER A 130 13.77 -13.99 -0.24
CA SER A 130 15.03 -13.59 -0.88
C SER A 130 15.82 -12.60 -0.04
N ILE A 131 15.16 -11.57 0.51
CA ILE A 131 15.84 -10.47 1.20
C ILE A 131 16.29 -10.89 2.61
N ALA A 132 15.43 -11.56 3.37
CA ALA A 132 15.72 -11.86 4.77
C ALA A 132 16.32 -13.26 4.97
N PHE A 133 16.00 -14.22 4.09
CA PHE A 133 16.46 -15.60 4.20
C PHE A 133 17.44 -16.03 3.09
N GLY A 134 17.75 -15.15 2.14
CA GLY A 134 18.72 -15.43 1.07
C GLY A 134 18.27 -16.48 0.07
N LEU A 135 16.97 -16.80 0.00
CA LEU A 135 16.45 -17.83 -0.89
C LEU A 135 16.31 -17.32 -2.35
N PRO A 136 16.50 -18.16 -3.37
CA PRO A 136 16.39 -17.79 -4.78
C PRO A 136 14.92 -17.65 -5.23
N THR A 137 14.14 -16.80 -4.56
CA THR A 137 12.69 -16.67 -4.73
C THR A 137 12.32 -15.28 -5.27
N PRO A 138 12.04 -15.14 -6.58
CA PRO A 138 11.85 -13.81 -7.18
C PRO A 138 10.63 -13.03 -6.68
N ALA A 139 10.86 -11.79 -6.23
CA ALA A 139 9.80 -10.83 -5.92
C ALA A 139 9.40 -10.00 -7.15
N VAL A 140 8.37 -10.45 -7.88
CA VAL A 140 7.97 -9.83 -9.15
C VAL A 140 6.83 -8.82 -8.95
N ASP A 141 7.17 -7.53 -8.84
CA ASP A 141 6.21 -6.41 -8.81
C ASP A 141 6.06 -5.73 -10.20
N GLY A 142 5.34 -4.61 -10.25
CA GLY A 142 5.19 -3.82 -11.48
C GLY A 142 6.49 -3.19 -11.99
N ASN A 143 7.50 -3.00 -11.13
CA ASN A 143 8.82 -2.53 -11.52
C ASN A 143 9.61 -3.64 -12.22
N VAL A 144 9.67 -4.81 -11.61
CA VAL A 144 10.35 -5.99 -12.15
C VAL A 144 9.70 -6.44 -13.45
N LEU A 145 8.37 -6.50 -13.54
CA LEU A 145 7.67 -6.83 -14.79
C LEU A 145 8.06 -5.90 -15.94
N ARG A 146 8.12 -4.59 -15.68
CA ARG A 146 8.53 -3.60 -16.69
C ARG A 146 9.97 -3.80 -17.13
N VAL A 147 10.89 -4.03 -16.18
CA VAL A 147 12.30 -4.31 -16.46
C VAL A 147 12.42 -5.56 -17.32
N VAL A 148 11.79 -6.67 -16.92
CA VAL A 148 11.85 -7.95 -17.64
C VAL A 148 11.28 -7.80 -19.04
N CYS A 149 10.05 -7.28 -19.19
CA CYS A 149 9.44 -7.05 -20.50
C CYS A 149 10.34 -6.24 -21.43
N ARG A 150 10.97 -5.17 -20.94
CA ARG A 150 11.85 -4.33 -21.76
C ARG A 150 13.15 -5.05 -22.15
N ILE A 151 13.77 -5.78 -21.22
CA ILE A 151 15.00 -6.52 -21.51
C ILE A 151 14.74 -7.61 -22.56
N THR A 152 13.65 -8.36 -22.41
CA THR A 152 13.34 -9.52 -23.25
C THR A 152 12.54 -9.18 -24.50
N GLY A 153 11.92 -7.99 -24.55
CA GLY A 153 11.00 -7.60 -25.61
C GLY A 153 9.63 -8.30 -25.53
N ASP A 154 9.20 -8.73 -24.34
CA ASP A 154 7.91 -9.41 -24.15
C ASP A 154 6.74 -8.42 -24.18
N GLU A 155 5.87 -8.57 -25.18
CA GLU A 155 4.68 -7.76 -25.43
C GLU A 155 3.40 -8.32 -24.78
N THR A 156 3.51 -9.37 -23.97
CA THR A 156 2.37 -9.90 -23.20
C THR A 156 1.84 -8.79 -22.27
N PRO A 157 0.50 -8.58 -22.20
CA PRO A 157 -0.09 -7.59 -21.29
C PRO A 157 0.41 -7.76 -19.84
N VAL A 158 0.79 -6.65 -19.20
CA VAL A 158 1.48 -6.64 -17.90
C VAL A 158 0.65 -7.19 -16.74
N ASP A 159 -0.68 -7.20 -16.88
CA ASP A 159 -1.62 -7.76 -15.92
C ASP A 159 -1.83 -9.28 -16.10
N SER A 160 -1.25 -9.88 -17.14
CA SER A 160 -1.34 -11.31 -17.41
C SER A 160 -0.74 -12.15 -16.28
N PRO A 161 -1.51 -13.08 -15.68
CA PRO A 161 -0.99 -14.06 -14.72
C PRO A 161 0.11 -14.95 -15.33
N ALA A 162 0.02 -15.25 -16.62
CA ALA A 162 1.02 -16.07 -17.32
C ALA A 162 2.36 -15.35 -17.45
N LEU A 163 2.36 -14.04 -17.70
CA LEU A 163 3.58 -13.23 -17.73
C LEU A 163 4.25 -13.21 -16.35
N LYS A 164 3.48 -12.98 -15.28
CA LYS A 164 4.00 -12.97 -13.91
C LYS A 164 4.66 -14.29 -13.54
N ARG A 165 4.00 -15.42 -13.88
CA ARG A 165 4.55 -16.75 -13.67
C ARG A 165 5.85 -16.96 -14.44
N ARG A 166 5.85 -16.67 -15.75
CA ARG A 166 7.05 -16.79 -16.60
C ARG A 166 8.20 -15.94 -16.07
N CYS A 167 7.96 -14.68 -15.70
CA CYS A 167 9.00 -13.82 -15.14
C CYS A 167 9.64 -14.43 -13.88
N ARG A 168 8.86 -15.08 -13.01
CA ARG A 168 9.43 -15.76 -11.84
C ARG A 168 10.26 -16.98 -12.25
N GLU A 169 9.73 -17.83 -13.11
CA GLU A 169 10.41 -19.05 -13.57
C GLU A 169 11.75 -18.73 -14.24
N GLU A 170 11.79 -17.68 -15.05
CA GLU A 170 12.99 -17.24 -15.78
C GLU A 170 13.99 -16.49 -14.89
N LEU A 171 13.53 -15.81 -13.84
CA LEU A 171 14.42 -15.11 -12.90
C LEU A 171 15.01 -16.04 -11.84
N ALA A 172 14.25 -17.03 -11.35
CA ALA A 172 14.68 -17.92 -10.28
C ALA A 172 16.08 -18.56 -10.47
N PRO A 173 16.43 -19.13 -11.64
CA PRO A 173 17.76 -19.72 -11.84
C PRO A 173 18.90 -18.69 -11.93
N LEU A 174 18.58 -17.39 -11.99
CA LEU A 174 19.56 -16.31 -12.13
C LEU A 174 20.00 -15.71 -10.79
N TYR A 175 19.37 -16.12 -9.69
CA TYR A 175 19.66 -15.60 -8.35
C TYR A 175 21.03 -16.09 -7.91
N PRO A 176 22.02 -15.20 -7.71
CA PRO A 176 23.35 -15.62 -7.32
C PRO A 176 23.38 -16.09 -5.86
N GLU A 177 24.13 -17.15 -5.61
CA GLU A 177 24.39 -17.64 -4.26
C GLU A 177 25.00 -16.53 -3.39
N GLY A 178 24.49 -16.37 -2.18
CA GLY A 178 24.93 -15.31 -1.25
C GLY A 178 24.49 -13.89 -1.61
N ALA A 179 23.80 -13.66 -2.73
CA ALA A 179 23.34 -12.33 -3.15
C ALA A 179 21.88 -12.27 -3.61
N ALA A 180 21.07 -13.28 -3.29
CA ALA A 180 19.64 -13.36 -3.64
C ALA A 180 18.84 -12.12 -3.20
N GLY A 181 19.07 -11.65 -1.97
CA GLY A 181 18.41 -10.47 -1.42
C GLY A 181 18.79 -9.20 -2.17
N ASP A 182 20.09 -8.97 -2.39
CA ASP A 182 20.59 -7.82 -3.16
C ASP A 182 20.06 -7.85 -4.59
N PHE A 183 20.04 -9.02 -5.24
CA PHE A 183 19.56 -9.15 -6.61
C PHE A 183 18.06 -8.83 -6.73
N THR A 184 17.24 -9.28 -5.78
CA THR A 184 15.82 -8.92 -5.69
C THR A 184 15.63 -7.42 -5.59
N GLN A 185 16.33 -6.80 -4.64
CA GLN A 185 16.22 -5.37 -4.41
C GLN A 185 16.77 -4.56 -5.59
N ALA A 186 17.82 -5.05 -6.25
CA ALA A 186 18.39 -4.41 -7.42
C ALA A 186 17.41 -4.39 -8.61
N LEU A 187 16.67 -5.48 -8.84
CA LEU A 187 15.63 -5.53 -9.87
C LEU A 187 14.53 -4.49 -9.61
N MET A 188 14.08 -4.39 -8.37
CA MET A 188 13.08 -3.39 -7.95
C MET A 188 13.63 -1.96 -8.08
N GLU A 189 14.86 -1.73 -7.62
CA GLU A 189 15.53 -0.42 -7.65
C GLU A 189 15.78 0.06 -9.08
N LEU A 190 16.21 -0.85 -9.97
CA LEU A 190 16.39 -0.53 -11.38
C LEU A 190 15.09 -0.04 -12.01
N GLY A 191 13.98 -0.73 -11.75
CA GLY A 191 12.67 -0.30 -12.22
C GLY A 191 12.24 1.03 -11.58
N ALA A 192 12.53 1.25 -10.31
CA ALA A 192 12.13 2.46 -9.58
C ALA A 192 12.90 3.71 -10.00
N MET A 193 14.19 3.59 -10.33
CA MET A 193 15.10 4.74 -10.49
C MET A 193 15.57 4.99 -11.93
N VAL A 194 15.65 3.94 -12.76
CA VAL A 194 16.27 4.02 -14.10
C VAL A 194 15.28 3.62 -15.18
N CYS A 195 14.73 2.42 -15.09
CA CYS A 195 13.77 1.89 -16.04
C CYS A 195 12.35 2.38 -15.70
N LEU A 196 12.13 3.69 -15.81
CA LEU A 196 10.94 4.39 -15.30
C LEU A 196 9.65 4.08 -16.08
N PRO A 197 8.46 4.14 -15.44
CA PRO A 197 7.18 4.07 -16.12
C PRO A 197 6.71 5.44 -16.63
N GLY A 198 5.86 5.47 -17.66
CA GLY A 198 5.10 6.67 -18.02
C GLY A 198 5.91 7.82 -18.64
N GLY A 199 7.09 7.51 -19.17
CA GLY A 199 7.97 8.42 -19.92
C GLY A 199 9.29 7.73 -20.26
N ALA A 200 10.23 8.52 -20.78
CA ALA A 200 11.55 8.04 -21.21
C ALA A 200 12.35 7.42 -20.05
N PRO A 201 12.71 6.12 -20.14
CA PRO A 201 13.63 5.53 -19.18
C PRO A 201 15.04 6.11 -19.34
N ARG A 202 15.84 6.07 -18.26
CA ARG A 202 17.23 6.54 -18.25
C ARG A 202 18.17 5.47 -18.81
N CYS A 203 17.96 5.06 -20.06
CA CYS A 203 18.72 3.97 -20.67
C CYS A 203 20.25 4.17 -20.65
N GLY A 204 20.72 5.44 -20.63
CA GLY A 204 22.14 5.75 -20.51
C GLY A 204 22.79 5.32 -19.18
N GLU A 205 21.99 5.23 -18.11
CA GLU A 205 22.42 4.82 -16.76
C GLU A 205 22.14 3.32 -16.49
N CYS A 206 21.55 2.60 -17.46
CA CYS A 206 21.02 1.27 -17.24
C CYS A 206 22.10 0.19 -17.39
N PRO A 207 22.34 -0.66 -16.38
CA PRO A 207 23.29 -1.78 -16.48
C PRO A 207 22.88 -2.83 -17.53
N ALA A 208 21.61 -2.83 -17.94
CA ALA A 208 21.10 -3.74 -18.97
C ALA A 208 21.13 -3.17 -20.40
N ARG A 209 21.61 -1.93 -20.60
CA ARG A 209 21.52 -1.20 -21.88
C ARG A 209 22.02 -2.04 -23.06
N GLU A 210 23.21 -2.62 -22.95
CA GLU A 210 23.91 -3.36 -24.01
C GLU A 210 23.19 -4.64 -24.47
N PHE A 211 22.18 -5.09 -23.74
CA PHE A 211 21.44 -6.31 -24.06
C PHE A 211 19.92 -6.18 -23.93
N CYS A 212 19.41 -4.98 -23.67
CA CYS A 212 17.99 -4.72 -23.57
C CYS A 212 17.35 -4.64 -24.96
N ALA A 213 16.41 -5.56 -25.26
CA ALA A 213 15.75 -5.61 -26.56
C ALA A 213 14.98 -4.31 -26.87
N ALA A 214 14.29 -3.73 -25.89
CA ALA A 214 13.52 -2.51 -26.09
C ALA A 214 14.40 -1.25 -26.25
N CYS A 215 15.60 -1.26 -25.66
CA CYS A 215 16.60 -0.21 -25.92
C CYS A 215 17.17 -0.34 -27.34
N ALA A 216 17.50 -1.57 -27.78
CA ALA A 216 18.01 -1.84 -29.11
C ALA A 216 17.00 -1.50 -30.21
N SER A 217 15.69 -1.59 -29.93
CA SER A 217 14.64 -1.20 -30.88
C SER A 217 14.42 0.32 -30.97
N GLY A 218 15.08 1.13 -30.13
CA GLY A 218 14.90 2.59 -30.09
C GLY A 218 13.56 3.07 -29.50
N ASP A 219 12.73 2.14 -29.00
CA ASP A 219 11.42 2.44 -28.42
C ASP A 219 11.17 1.57 -27.18
N PRO A 220 11.79 1.93 -26.03
CA PRO A 220 11.56 1.23 -24.78
C PRO A 220 10.21 1.60 -24.12
N GLU A 221 9.54 2.64 -24.59
CA GLU A 221 8.31 3.17 -23.99
C GLU A 221 7.08 2.36 -24.38
N ARG A 222 7.10 1.69 -25.54
CA ARG A 222 6.06 0.73 -25.95
C ARG A 222 5.84 -0.42 -24.97
N LEU A 223 6.82 -0.68 -24.09
CA LEU A 223 6.78 -1.75 -23.09
C LEU A 223 6.75 -1.21 -21.65
N PRO A 224 6.04 -1.90 -20.74
CA PRO A 224 5.23 -3.10 -20.99
C PRO A 224 3.86 -2.73 -21.59
N VAL A 225 3.23 -3.68 -22.28
CA VAL A 225 1.87 -3.50 -22.80
C VAL A 225 0.90 -3.38 -21.63
N LYS A 226 0.14 -2.29 -21.57
CA LYS A 226 -0.85 -2.03 -20.52
C LYS A 226 -2.26 -2.25 -21.06
N PRO A 227 -3.14 -2.94 -20.31
CA PRO A 227 -4.55 -3.00 -20.66
C PRO A 227 -5.18 -1.60 -20.58
N PRO A 228 -6.27 -1.34 -21.32
CA PRO A 228 -7.04 -0.12 -21.16
C PRO A 228 -7.59 -0.03 -19.72
N LYS A 229 -7.51 1.18 -19.14
CA LYS A 229 -8.04 1.42 -17.79
C LYS A 229 -9.57 1.39 -17.83
N LYS A 230 -10.19 0.62 -16.94
CA LYS A 230 -11.64 0.70 -16.72
C LYS A 230 -12.00 2.07 -16.15
N PRO A 231 -13.12 2.68 -16.57
CA PRO A 231 -13.60 3.92 -15.96
C PRO A 231 -13.93 3.68 -14.48
N ARG A 232 -13.71 4.70 -13.65
CA ARG A 232 -14.10 4.66 -12.24
C ARG A 232 -15.60 4.91 -12.11
N ARG A 233 -16.22 4.29 -11.10
CA ARG A 233 -17.58 4.67 -10.70
C ARG A 233 -17.53 6.00 -9.95
N ILE A 234 -18.34 6.98 -10.35
CA ILE A 234 -18.49 8.25 -9.64
C ILE A 234 -19.67 8.11 -8.67
N GLU A 235 -19.48 8.53 -7.42
CA GLU A 235 -20.51 8.58 -6.38
C GLU A 235 -20.63 10.01 -5.85
N GLN A 236 -21.83 10.59 -5.99
CA GLN A 236 -22.19 11.87 -5.36
C GLN A 236 -22.61 11.61 -3.91
N ARG A 237 -22.09 12.40 -2.97
CA ARG A 237 -22.31 12.23 -1.54
C ARG A 237 -22.49 13.57 -0.83
N ARG A 238 -23.34 13.59 0.19
CA ARG A 238 -23.32 14.63 1.22
C ARG A 238 -22.52 14.14 2.43
N VAL A 239 -21.73 15.03 3.02
CA VAL A 239 -20.92 14.78 4.22
C VAL A 239 -21.24 15.86 5.24
N TRP A 240 -21.49 15.46 6.48
CA TRP A 240 -21.81 16.37 7.56
C TRP A 240 -20.67 16.41 8.58
N VAL A 241 -20.24 17.62 8.95
CA VAL A 241 -19.46 17.85 10.16
C VAL A 241 -20.43 18.29 11.24
N VAL A 242 -20.77 17.40 12.17
CA VAL A 242 -21.71 17.71 13.26
C VAL A 242 -20.94 17.88 14.56
N LEU A 243 -21.03 19.07 15.16
CA LEU A 243 -20.33 19.44 16.38
C LEU A 243 -21.32 19.63 17.53
N SER A 244 -20.91 19.23 18.73
CA SER A 244 -21.58 19.51 20.00
C SER A 244 -20.52 19.83 21.07
N PRO A 245 -20.91 20.22 22.30
CA PRO A 245 -19.97 20.36 23.41
C PRO A 245 -19.17 19.08 23.72
N ALA A 246 -19.67 17.89 23.34
CA ALA A 246 -18.98 16.61 23.52
C ALA A 246 -17.98 16.27 22.39
N GLY A 247 -17.89 17.12 21.35
CA GLY A 247 -16.96 16.94 20.22
C GLY A 247 -17.66 16.78 18.87
N VAL A 248 -17.01 16.09 17.94
CA VAL A 248 -17.55 15.80 16.59
C VAL A 248 -18.25 14.44 16.57
N LEU A 249 -19.38 14.37 15.88
CA LEU A 249 -20.08 13.12 15.63
C LEU A 249 -19.35 12.30 14.58
N LEU A 250 -19.12 11.03 14.89
CA LEU A 250 -18.53 10.05 13.99
C LEU A 250 -19.39 8.79 13.91
N HIS A 251 -19.30 8.13 12.76
CA HIS A 251 -19.91 6.83 12.51
C HIS A 251 -18.81 5.80 12.22
N ARG A 252 -18.94 4.59 12.74
CA ARG A 252 -18.05 3.47 12.44
C ARG A 252 -18.59 2.72 11.24
N ARG A 253 -17.84 2.72 10.14
CA ARG A 253 -18.23 1.98 8.93
C ARG A 253 -18.35 0.49 9.21
N PRO A 254 -19.27 -0.22 8.52
CA PRO A 254 -19.37 -1.68 8.64
C PRO A 254 -18.04 -2.40 8.42
N GLY A 255 -17.89 -3.60 8.98
CA GLY A 255 -16.66 -4.41 8.88
C GLY A 255 -16.32 -4.95 7.48
N ARG A 256 -17.11 -4.57 6.44
CA ARG A 256 -16.91 -4.96 5.05
C ARG A 256 -17.08 -3.77 4.10
N GLY A 257 -16.44 -3.85 2.94
CA GLY A 257 -16.54 -2.83 1.89
C GLY A 257 -15.49 -1.72 1.98
N LEU A 258 -15.75 -0.61 1.28
CA LEU A 258 -14.83 0.53 1.20
C LEU A 258 -14.64 1.16 2.59
N LEU A 259 -13.39 1.38 2.98
CA LEU A 259 -13.01 1.95 4.29
C LEU A 259 -13.57 1.16 5.49
N ALA A 260 -13.75 -0.15 5.35
CA ALA A 260 -14.34 -1.03 6.36
C ALA A 260 -13.78 -0.81 7.77
N GLY A 261 -14.66 -0.73 8.77
CA GLY A 261 -14.34 -0.62 10.20
C GLY A 261 -13.68 0.70 10.65
N LEU A 262 -13.45 1.65 9.74
CA LEU A 262 -12.89 2.96 10.06
C LEU A 262 -13.99 3.92 10.54
N TRP A 263 -13.59 4.91 11.33
CA TRP A 263 -14.44 6.04 11.64
C TRP A 263 -14.59 6.96 10.42
N GLU A 264 -15.77 7.55 10.27
CA GLU A 264 -16.07 8.52 9.22
C GLU A 264 -16.92 9.67 9.76
N LEU A 265 -16.87 10.77 9.03
CA LEU A 265 -17.90 11.80 9.16
C LEU A 265 -19.23 11.24 8.65
N PRO A 266 -20.36 11.58 9.29
CA PRO A 266 -21.68 11.22 8.78
C PRO A 266 -21.80 11.56 7.30
N GLY A 267 -22.31 10.65 6.48
CA GLY A 267 -22.45 10.89 5.06
C GLY A 267 -23.43 9.92 4.39
N ALA A 268 -24.06 10.39 3.32
CA ALA A 268 -25.08 9.66 2.57
C ALA A 268 -24.93 9.94 1.06
N PRO A 269 -25.47 9.09 0.18
CA PRO A 269 -25.67 9.42 -1.23
C PRO A 269 -26.41 10.75 -1.40
N GLU A 270 -26.14 11.44 -2.50
CA GLU A 270 -26.91 12.63 -2.86
C GLU A 270 -28.42 12.32 -2.94
N GLY A 271 -29.23 13.23 -2.40
CA GLY A 271 -30.69 13.07 -2.31
C GLY A 271 -31.18 12.33 -1.06
N GLU A 272 -30.30 11.65 -0.33
CA GLU A 272 -30.64 11.06 0.98
C GLU A 272 -30.46 12.07 2.13
N GLY A 273 -31.27 11.91 3.18
CA GLY A 273 -31.22 12.73 4.39
C GLY A 273 -30.06 12.39 5.31
N PHE A 274 -29.98 13.08 6.45
CA PHE A 274 -28.99 12.78 7.47
C PHE A 274 -29.19 11.33 8.00
N PRO A 275 -28.14 10.50 8.14
CA PRO A 275 -28.31 9.07 8.42
C PRO A 275 -29.03 8.72 9.73
N LEU A 276 -29.05 9.62 10.72
CA LEU A 276 -29.80 9.43 11.97
C LEU A 276 -31.23 10.01 11.92
N GLY A 277 -31.70 10.46 10.75
CA GLY A 277 -33.04 11.02 10.56
C GLY A 277 -33.26 12.38 11.22
N TRP A 278 -32.18 13.06 11.64
CA TRP A 278 -32.28 14.38 12.25
C TRP A 278 -32.63 15.44 11.19
N GLU A 279 -33.51 16.35 11.57
CA GLU A 279 -33.79 17.53 10.76
C GLU A 279 -32.57 18.47 10.73
N THR A 280 -32.40 19.16 9.62
CA THR A 280 -31.34 20.15 9.45
C THR A 280 -31.51 21.26 10.50
N PRO A 281 -30.50 21.50 11.36
CA PRO A 281 -30.60 22.51 12.40
C PRO A 281 -30.58 23.93 11.81
N ALA A 282 -31.20 24.87 12.52
CA ALA A 282 -31.06 26.29 12.23
C ALA A 282 -29.58 26.69 12.32
N GLY A 283 -29.04 27.29 11.25
CA GLY A 283 -27.62 27.64 11.16
C GLY A 283 -26.71 26.57 10.58
N ALA A 284 -27.26 25.50 9.97
CA ALA A 284 -26.47 24.64 9.10
C ALA A 284 -25.84 25.45 7.95
N GLU A 285 -24.54 25.29 7.74
CA GLU A 285 -23.78 26.05 6.74
C GLU A 285 -23.04 25.14 5.76
N PRO A 286 -23.04 25.44 4.45
CA PRO A 286 -22.24 24.70 3.48
C PRO A 286 -20.75 24.98 3.71
N ILE A 287 -19.93 23.92 3.73
CA ILE A 287 -18.48 24.00 3.96
C ILE A 287 -17.66 23.62 2.73
N GLY A 288 -18.27 23.74 1.55
CA GLY A 288 -17.64 23.54 0.25
C GLY A 288 -17.72 22.10 -0.25
N THR A 289 -17.04 21.84 -1.36
CA THR A 289 -17.02 20.53 -2.03
C THR A 289 -15.63 19.91 -1.99
N ALA A 290 -15.58 18.59 -2.05
CA ALA A 290 -14.34 17.82 -2.04
C ALA A 290 -14.44 16.63 -2.98
N ARG A 291 -13.35 16.36 -3.70
CA ARG A 291 -13.20 15.16 -4.51
C ARG A 291 -12.15 14.25 -3.91
N HIS A 292 -12.48 12.98 -3.73
CA HIS A 292 -11.54 11.96 -3.32
C HIS A 292 -11.54 10.76 -4.28
N ILE A 293 -10.34 10.37 -4.73
CA ILE A 293 -10.17 9.33 -5.74
C ILE A 293 -9.62 8.07 -5.08
N PHE A 294 -10.40 6.99 -5.15
CA PHE A 294 -9.94 5.63 -4.91
C PHE A 294 -9.54 4.95 -6.23
N SER A 295 -9.04 3.72 -6.16
CA SER A 295 -8.64 2.96 -7.36
C SER A 295 -9.80 2.66 -8.31
N HIS A 296 -11.00 2.39 -7.78
CA HIS A 296 -12.18 1.95 -8.56
C HIS A 296 -13.41 2.85 -8.37
N VAL A 297 -13.38 3.77 -7.42
CA VAL A 297 -14.48 4.70 -7.10
C VAL A 297 -13.90 6.11 -6.98
N GLU A 298 -14.68 7.11 -7.37
CA GLU A 298 -14.45 8.52 -7.08
C GLU A 298 -15.62 9.05 -6.25
N TRP A 299 -15.32 9.63 -5.09
CA TRP A 299 -16.30 10.36 -4.29
C TRP A 299 -16.24 11.83 -4.66
N GLN A 300 -17.40 12.38 -4.99
CA GLN A 300 -17.65 13.80 -5.14
C GLN A 300 -18.58 14.18 -3.98
N MET A 301 -18.07 15.01 -3.07
CA MET A 301 -18.67 15.25 -1.76
C MET A 301 -19.04 16.71 -1.62
N GLU A 302 -20.25 16.97 -1.14
CA GLU A 302 -20.70 18.27 -0.66
C GLU A 302 -20.72 18.26 0.87
N GLY A 303 -20.03 19.22 1.48
CA GLY A 303 -19.91 19.32 2.92
C GLY A 303 -20.92 20.28 3.54
N GLU A 304 -21.48 19.91 4.69
CA GLU A 304 -22.35 20.75 5.50
C GLU A 304 -21.93 20.69 6.98
N LEU A 305 -21.90 21.82 7.67
CA LEU A 305 -21.51 21.94 9.07
C LEU A 305 -22.72 22.23 9.95
N TRP A 306 -22.92 21.40 10.96
CA TRP A 306 -23.97 21.51 11.95
C TRP A 306 -23.37 21.77 13.33
N ARG A 307 -23.92 22.75 14.05
CA ARG A 307 -23.54 23.05 15.44
C ARG A 307 -24.74 22.82 16.32
N LEU A 308 -24.70 21.75 17.10
CA LEU A 308 -25.74 21.42 18.07
C LEU A 308 -25.39 22.07 19.41
N PRO A 309 -26.38 22.65 20.12
CA PRO A 309 -26.16 23.24 21.43
C PRO A 309 -25.81 22.20 22.49
N GLU A 310 -26.24 20.95 22.29
CA GLU A 310 -26.02 19.83 23.20
C GLU A 310 -25.73 18.54 22.43
N ALA A 311 -25.05 17.60 23.10
CA ALA A 311 -24.82 16.27 22.57
C ALA A 311 -26.11 15.45 22.68
N ARG A 312 -26.41 14.68 21.62
CA ARG A 312 -27.56 13.77 21.59
C ARG A 312 -27.12 12.35 21.94
N GLU A 313 -28.05 11.56 22.46
CA GLU A 313 -27.88 10.11 22.56
C GLU A 313 -27.70 9.49 21.18
N LEU A 314 -26.82 8.50 21.09
CA LEU A 314 -26.38 7.91 19.83
C LEU A 314 -26.63 6.39 19.82
N PRO A 315 -27.08 5.83 18.69
CA PRO A 315 -27.18 4.39 18.53
C PRO A 315 -25.79 3.73 18.44
N GLU A 316 -25.76 2.41 18.53
CA GLU A 316 -24.53 1.63 18.36
C GLU A 316 -23.84 1.96 17.02
N GLY A 317 -22.51 2.05 17.05
CA GLY A 317 -21.69 2.40 15.88
C GLY A 317 -21.51 3.91 15.69
N TRP A 318 -22.11 4.75 16.52
CA TRP A 318 -21.92 6.20 16.51
C TRP A 318 -21.26 6.67 17.79
N ARG A 319 -20.40 7.70 17.72
CA ARG A 319 -19.79 8.32 18.91
C ARG A 319 -19.59 9.81 18.74
N TRP A 320 -19.61 10.53 19.86
CA TRP A 320 -18.96 11.83 19.96
C TRP A 320 -17.46 11.63 20.21
N ALA A 321 -16.63 12.39 19.51
CA ALA A 321 -15.18 12.37 19.66
C ALA A 321 -14.66 13.78 19.88
N ASP A 322 -14.05 14.01 21.03
CA ASP A 322 -13.36 15.26 21.33
C ASP A 322 -11.99 15.33 20.65
N ALA A 323 -11.25 16.42 20.91
CA ALA A 323 -9.94 16.63 20.34
C ALA A 323 -8.91 15.56 20.75
N ALA A 324 -8.99 15.05 21.98
CA ALA A 324 -8.09 14.01 22.48
C ALA A 324 -8.35 12.68 21.79
N ALA A 325 -9.61 12.28 21.65
CA ALA A 325 -10.03 11.09 20.92
C ALA A 325 -9.62 11.18 19.43
N LEU A 326 -9.75 12.34 18.79
CA LEU A 326 -9.28 12.57 17.41
C LEU A 326 -7.76 12.43 17.28
N ALA A 327 -7.02 12.93 18.26
CA ALA A 327 -5.56 12.84 18.27
C ALA A 327 -5.05 11.42 18.53
N GLY A 328 -5.71 10.64 19.39
CA GLY A 328 -5.23 9.35 19.88
C GLY A 328 -5.93 8.10 19.34
N GLU A 329 -7.26 8.06 19.36
CA GLU A 329 -8.05 6.83 19.18
C GLU A 329 -8.68 6.72 17.79
N VAL A 330 -9.07 7.86 17.22
CA VAL A 330 -9.80 7.90 15.96
C VAL A 330 -8.81 7.96 14.80
N ALA A 331 -8.95 7.00 13.88
CA ALA A 331 -8.33 7.05 12.57
C ALA A 331 -9.36 7.53 11.53
N LEU A 332 -9.23 8.76 11.07
CA LEU A 332 -10.13 9.34 10.07
C LEU A 332 -9.48 9.26 8.68
N PRO A 333 -10.08 8.56 7.70
CA PRO A 333 -9.50 8.41 6.37
C PRO A 333 -9.19 9.74 5.68
N SER A 334 -8.16 9.75 4.81
CA SER A 334 -7.83 10.90 3.96
C SER A 334 -8.95 11.32 3.01
N ALA A 335 -9.97 10.46 2.82
CA ALA A 335 -11.21 10.82 2.16
C ALA A 335 -11.86 12.07 2.75
N PHE A 336 -11.71 12.30 4.05
CA PHE A 336 -12.29 13.45 4.76
C PHE A 336 -11.29 14.58 5.02
N GLN A 337 -10.11 14.56 4.37
CA GLN A 337 -9.05 15.54 4.61
C GLN A 337 -9.53 16.99 4.40
N ALA A 338 -10.36 17.24 3.40
CA ALA A 338 -10.90 18.56 3.11
C ALA A 338 -11.75 19.14 4.25
N PHE A 339 -12.37 18.28 5.07
CA PHE A 339 -13.25 18.68 6.15
C PHE A 339 -12.54 18.71 7.52
N ARG A 340 -11.27 18.28 7.59
CA ARG A 340 -10.51 18.26 8.85
C ARG A 340 -10.36 19.63 9.50
N GLY A 341 -10.39 20.71 8.72
CA GLY A 341 -10.29 22.08 9.23
C GLY A 341 -11.43 22.50 10.17
N PHE A 342 -12.57 21.79 10.12
CA PHE A 342 -13.76 22.07 10.92
C PHE A 342 -13.86 21.21 12.19
N LEU A 343 -12.95 20.23 12.36
CA LEU A 343 -12.95 19.34 13.52
C LEU A 343 -12.39 20.03 14.77
N PRO A 344 -12.78 19.59 15.98
CA PRO A 344 -12.14 20.02 17.21
C PRO A 344 -10.62 19.88 17.13
N LYS A 345 -9.92 20.94 17.50
CA LYS A 345 -8.45 20.94 17.60
C LYS A 345 -8.06 20.73 19.06
N ALA A 346 -6.98 19.99 19.26
CA ALA A 346 -6.35 19.85 20.58
C ALA A 346 -5.71 21.17 21.02
#